data_AF-A0A851VYE4-F1
#
_entry.id   AF-A0A851VYE4-F1
#
_cell.length_a   1.000
_cell.length_b   1.000
_cell.length_c   1.000
_cell.angle_alpha   90.00
_cell.angle_beta   90.00
_cell.angle_gamma   90.00
#
_symmetry.space_group_name_H-M   'P 1'
#
loop_
_entity.id
_entity.type
_entity.pdbx_description
1 polymer ?
#
loop_
_entity_poly.entity_id
_entity_poly.type
_entity_poly.pdbx_seq_one_letter_code
_entity_poly.pdbx_strand_id
1 'polypeptide(L)'
;SGFRGSTRSPPKKPSVSPGDPPRTPPLAPVLQLLRNQLQEKDALIRHLENDWERSRAQREREERLLVTAWYNMGLALQQQEGGTPSRRLPSGAQSFLAQQRLATAARRARTPHGRAPSS
;
A
#
# COMPACT_ATOMS: atom_id res chain seq x y z
N SER A 1 -70.00 77.34 -10.72
CA SER A 1 -69.12 77.04 -9.58
C SER A 1 -68.91 75.54 -9.52
N GLY A 2 -67.66 75.05 -9.55
CA GLY A 2 -67.32 73.67 -9.20
C GLY A 2 -66.66 72.81 -10.29
N PHE A 3 -65.48 73.19 -10.80
CA PHE A 3 -64.56 72.21 -11.40
C PHE A 3 -63.70 71.62 -10.28
N ARG A 4 -64.05 70.42 -9.82
CA ARG A 4 -63.29 69.67 -8.81
C ARG A 4 -62.15 68.94 -9.51
N GLY A 5 -60.91 69.33 -9.22
CA GLY A 5 -59.70 68.70 -9.74
C GLY A 5 -59.62 67.22 -9.35
N SER A 6 -59.32 66.37 -10.32
CA SER A 6 -59.06 64.95 -10.13
C SER A 6 -57.59 64.77 -9.75
N THR A 7 -57.29 64.60 -8.46
CA THR A 7 -55.94 64.25 -8.00
C THR A 7 -55.74 62.75 -8.18
N ARG A 8 -55.14 62.37 -9.31
CA ARG A 8 -54.68 61.01 -9.56
C ARG A 8 -53.61 60.65 -8.52
N SER A 9 -53.92 59.73 -7.61
CA SER A 9 -52.95 59.17 -6.66
C SER A 9 -51.84 58.42 -7.43
N PRO A 10 -50.57 58.52 -7.03
CA PRO A 10 -49.50 57.76 -7.68
C PRO A 10 -49.58 56.27 -7.29
N PRO A 11 -49.11 55.36 -8.16
CA PRO A 11 -49.05 53.93 -7.82
C PRO A 11 -48.06 53.70 -6.68
N LYS A 12 -48.48 52.93 -5.67
CA LYS A 12 -47.60 52.48 -4.59
C LYS A 12 -46.50 51.59 -5.20
N LYS A 13 -45.25 52.06 -5.16
CA LYS A 13 -44.08 51.23 -5.44
C LYS A 13 -44.03 50.11 -4.39
N PRO A 14 -43.76 48.84 -4.76
CA PRO A 14 -43.51 47.81 -3.78
C PRO A 14 -42.28 48.21 -2.98
N SER A 15 -42.46 48.40 -1.67
CA SER A 15 -41.38 48.54 -0.72
C SER A 15 -40.59 47.23 -0.71
N VAL A 16 -39.54 47.14 -1.52
CA VAL A 16 -38.48 46.15 -1.33
C VAL A 16 -37.87 46.45 0.03
N SER A 17 -38.17 45.62 1.01
CA SER A 17 -37.50 45.62 2.31
C SER A 17 -36.04 45.23 2.07
N PRO A 18 -35.05 46.10 2.32
CA PRO A 18 -33.64 45.74 2.21
C PRO A 18 -33.27 45.04 3.51
N GLY A 19 -33.56 43.75 3.61
CA GLY A 19 -33.55 43.12 4.92
C GLY A 19 -33.43 41.61 4.91
N ASP A 20 -32.67 41.03 3.97
CA ASP A 20 -32.13 39.69 4.16
C ASP A 20 -30.67 39.68 3.67
N PRO A 21 -29.68 39.48 4.56
CA PRO A 21 -28.33 39.18 4.10
C PRO A 21 -28.38 37.86 3.31
N PRO A 22 -27.51 37.69 2.28
CA PRO A 22 -27.43 36.41 1.57
C PRO A 22 -27.22 35.31 2.60
N ARG A 23 -28.16 34.36 2.69
CA ARG A 23 -28.06 33.20 3.57
C ARG A 23 -26.75 32.51 3.23
N THR A 24 -25.75 32.68 4.08
CA THR A 24 -24.50 31.97 3.97
C THR A 24 -24.85 30.47 4.00
N PRO A 25 -24.32 29.66 3.06
CA PRO A 25 -24.53 28.23 3.12
C PRO A 25 -24.07 27.71 4.50
N PRO A 26 -24.71 26.68 5.07
CA PRO A 26 -24.34 26.19 6.40
C PRO A 26 -22.86 25.81 6.38
N LEU A 27 -22.05 26.61 7.07
CA LEU A 27 -20.59 26.49 7.04
C LEU A 27 -20.13 25.20 7.75
N ALA A 28 -20.94 24.69 8.69
CA ALA A 28 -20.65 23.50 9.48
C ALA A 28 -20.52 22.21 8.64
N PRO A 29 -21.45 21.85 7.75
CA PRO A 29 -21.29 20.72 6.82
C PRO A 29 -20.01 20.78 5.98
N VAL A 30 -19.68 21.95 5.45
CA VAL A 30 -18.47 22.15 4.63
C VAL A 30 -17.21 21.95 5.46
N LEU A 31 -17.18 22.47 6.69
CA LEU A 31 -16.07 22.27 7.61
C LEU A 31 -15.91 20.78 8.00
N GLN A 32 -17.00 20.06 8.23
CA GLN A 32 -16.95 18.62 8.50
C GLN A 32 -16.39 17.85 7.30
N LEU A 33 -16.85 18.17 6.09
CA LEU A 33 -16.33 17.56 4.86
C LEU A 33 -14.83 17.80 4.69
N LEU A 34 -14.38 19.05 4.88
CA LEU A 34 -12.96 19.40 4.80
C LEU A 34 -12.12 18.66 5.85
N ARG A 35 -12.66 18.49 7.06
CA ARG A 35 -12.00 17.72 8.11
C ARG A 35 -11.83 16.26 7.72
N ASN A 36 -12.88 15.65 7.16
CA ASN A 36 -12.82 14.28 6.67
C ASN A 36 -11.81 14.15 5.52
N GLN A 37 -11.82 15.08 4.57
CA GLN A 37 -10.84 15.10 3.48
C GLN A 37 -9.41 15.20 3.99
N LEU A 38 -9.15 16.03 5.00
CA LEU A 38 -7.83 16.14 5.60
C LEU A 38 -7.40 14.81 6.25
N GLN A 39 -8.29 14.19 7.02
CA GLN A 39 -8.02 12.89 7.66
C GLN A 39 -7.75 11.78 6.65
N GLU A 40 -8.51 11.74 5.55
CA GLU A 40 -8.28 10.80 4.46
C GLU A 40 -6.93 11.02 3.78
N LYS A 41 -6.57 12.28 3.52
CA LYS A 41 -5.27 12.62 2.92
C LYS A 41 -4.12 12.27 3.87
N ASP A 42 -4.25 12.53 5.17
CA ASP A 42 -3.26 12.15 6.18
C ASP A 42 -3.11 10.62 6.30
N ALA A 43 -4.21 9.87 6.14
CA ALA A 43 -4.15 8.41 6.09
C ALA A 43 -3.43 7.92 4.82
N LEU A 44 -3.72 8.53 3.68
CA LEU A 44 -3.07 8.21 2.40
C LEU A 44 -1.57 8.53 2.44
N ILE A 45 -1.18 9.68 2.97
CA ILE A 45 0.23 10.06 3.12
C ILE A 45 0.98 9.00 3.93
N ARG A 46 0.46 8.64 5.10
CA ARG A 46 1.07 7.59 5.94
C ARG A 46 1.15 6.25 5.24
N HIS A 47 0.14 5.87 4.47
CA HIS A 47 0.17 4.63 3.70
C HIS A 47 1.30 4.65 2.66
N LEU A 48 1.41 5.73 1.90
CA LEU A 48 2.43 5.89 0.86
C LEU A 48 3.85 5.94 1.45
N GLU A 49 4.03 6.60 2.59
CA GLU A 49 5.31 6.62 3.32
C GLU A 49 5.73 5.19 3.73
N ASN A 50 4.80 4.42 4.32
CA ASN A 50 5.05 3.04 4.71
C ASN A 50 5.39 2.15 3.49
N ASP A 51 4.66 2.30 2.38
CA ASP A 51 4.92 1.54 1.16
C ASP A 51 6.27 1.89 0.54
N TRP A 52 6.64 3.16 0.58
CA TRP A 52 7.94 3.62 0.11
C TRP A 52 9.08 3.05 0.95
N GLU A 53 8.96 3.08 2.29
CA GLU A 53 9.94 2.47 3.19
C GLU A 53 10.08 0.97 2.96
N ARG A 54 8.96 0.25 2.80
CA ARG A 54 8.97 -1.18 2.48
C ARG A 54 9.66 -1.47 1.15
N SER A 55 9.33 -0.70 0.12
CA SER A 55 9.92 -0.84 -1.22
C SER A 55 11.43 -0.58 -1.20
N ARG A 56 11.85 0.43 -0.43
CA ARG A 56 13.27 0.74 -0.22
C ARG A 56 14.00 -0.40 0.49
N ALA A 57 13.45 -0.91 1.59
CA ALA A 57 14.04 -2.01 2.34
C ALA A 57 14.14 -3.30 1.50
N GLN A 58 13.13 -3.55 0.66
CA GLN A 58 13.15 -4.67 -0.29
C GLN A 58 14.29 -4.51 -1.30
N ARG A 59 14.42 -3.33 -1.92
CA ARG A 59 15.49 -3.07 -2.89
C ARG A 59 16.88 -3.25 -2.27
N GLU A 60 17.11 -2.71 -1.08
CA GLU A 60 18.39 -2.88 -0.37
C GLU A 60 18.69 -4.36 -0.08
N ARG A 61 17.68 -5.15 0.25
CA ARG A 61 17.82 -6.59 0.44
C ARG A 61 18.17 -7.31 -0.87
N GLU A 62 17.50 -6.96 -1.96
CA GLU A 62 17.76 -7.51 -3.29
C GLU A 62 19.19 -7.19 -3.76
N GLU A 63 19.64 -5.94 -3.58
CA GLU A 63 21.01 -5.52 -3.91
C GLU A 63 22.06 -6.34 -3.16
N ARG A 64 21.85 -6.57 -1.85
CA ARG A 64 22.75 -7.44 -1.06
C ARG A 64 22.79 -8.87 -1.58
N LEU A 65 21.64 -9.43 -1.99
CA LEU A 65 21.58 -10.76 -2.56
C LEU A 65 22.27 -10.83 -3.92
N LEU A 66 22.10 -9.82 -4.77
CA LEU A 66 22.76 -9.74 -6.07
C LEU A 66 24.28 -9.67 -5.93
N VAL A 67 24.79 -8.80 -5.05
CA VAL A 67 26.23 -8.70 -4.77
C VAL A 67 26.78 -10.03 -4.26
N THR A 68 26.08 -10.68 -3.34
CA THR A 68 26.48 -11.97 -2.78
C THR A 68 26.48 -13.07 -3.84
N ALA A 69 25.42 -13.15 -4.65
CA ALA A 69 25.31 -14.14 -5.72
C ALA A 69 26.42 -13.93 -6.76
N TRP A 70 26.72 -12.68 -7.12
CA TRP A 70 27.77 -12.36 -8.07
C TRP A 70 29.17 -12.76 -7.57
N TYR A 71 29.50 -12.45 -6.32
CA TYR A 71 30.74 -12.90 -5.71
C TYR A 71 30.84 -14.44 -5.67
N ASN A 72 29.76 -15.10 -5.24
CA ASN A 72 29.71 -16.57 -5.18
C ASN A 72 29.85 -17.21 -6.56
N MET A 73 29.27 -16.61 -7.61
CA MET A 73 29.43 -17.07 -8.99
C MET A 73 30.88 -16.91 -9.47
N GLY A 74 31.50 -15.77 -9.17
CA GLY A 74 32.92 -15.55 -9.50
C GLY A 74 33.84 -16.59 -8.84
N LEU A 75 33.60 -16.90 -7.56
CA LEU A 75 34.35 -17.94 -6.86
C LEU A 75 34.11 -19.33 -7.47
N ALA A 76 32.86 -19.65 -7.83
CA ALA A 76 32.52 -20.92 -8.47
C ALA A 76 33.25 -21.12 -9.80
N LEU A 77 33.32 -20.06 -10.64
CA LEU A 77 34.06 -20.07 -11.90
C LEU A 77 35.56 -20.26 -11.67
N GLN A 78 36.14 -19.55 -10.70
CA GLN A 78 37.57 -19.71 -10.36
C GLN A 78 37.92 -21.12 -9.91
N GLN A 79 37.03 -21.77 -9.15
CA GLN A 79 37.22 -23.17 -8.74
C GLN A 79 37.06 -24.16 -9.91
N GLN A 80 36.34 -23.77 -10.97
CA GLN A 80 36.15 -24.59 -12.17
C GLN A 80 37.31 -24.46 -13.16
N GLU A 81 37.91 -23.27 -13.28
CA GLU A 81 39.06 -23.01 -14.19
C GLU A 81 40.42 -23.32 -13.54
N GLY A 82 40.56 -23.13 -12.22
CA GLY A 82 41.74 -23.51 -11.45
C GLY A 82 41.73 -25.00 -11.11
N GLY A 83 41.91 -25.86 -12.11
CA GLY A 83 41.79 -27.31 -11.99
C GLY A 83 42.53 -27.95 -10.80
N THR A 84 41.80 -28.21 -9.71
CA THR A 84 41.97 -29.40 -8.86
C THR A 84 40.62 -29.72 -8.19
N PRO A 85 39.92 -30.81 -8.56
CA PRO A 85 38.70 -31.25 -7.89
C PRO A 85 39.08 -32.02 -6.62
N SER A 86 39.76 -31.38 -5.66
CA SER A 86 39.91 -31.91 -4.30
C SER A 86 40.61 -30.93 -3.37
N ARG A 87 39.81 -30.08 -2.72
CA ARG A 87 40.01 -29.88 -1.28
C ARG A 87 38.69 -29.64 -0.56
N ARG A 88 37.94 -30.74 -0.40
CA ARG A 88 37.04 -31.00 0.72
C ARG A 88 35.93 -29.96 0.92
N LEU A 89 34.80 -30.17 0.24
CA LEU A 89 33.55 -30.13 1.00
C LEU A 89 33.58 -31.37 1.91
N PRO A 90 33.71 -31.25 3.25
CA PRO A 90 32.97 -32.19 4.05
C PRO A 90 31.50 -31.85 3.79
N SER A 91 30.74 -32.81 3.27
CA SER A 91 29.33 -33.00 3.60
C SER A 91 28.81 -32.00 4.66
N GLY A 92 28.26 -30.85 4.28
CA GLY A 92 27.95 -29.85 5.32
C GLY A 92 27.31 -28.51 4.96
N ALA A 93 27.36 -28.00 3.73
CA ALA A 93 26.78 -26.68 3.43
C ALA A 93 25.40 -26.75 2.76
N GLN A 94 24.51 -27.62 3.25
CA GLN A 94 23.09 -27.47 2.93
C GLN A 94 22.53 -26.36 3.82
N SER A 95 21.89 -25.33 3.25
CA SER A 95 21.23 -24.28 4.03
C SER A 95 20.25 -24.90 5.03
N PHE A 96 20.00 -24.27 6.17
CA PHE A 96 19.03 -24.78 7.15
C PHE A 96 17.68 -25.13 6.50
N LEU A 97 17.25 -24.34 5.51
CA LEU A 97 16.06 -24.63 4.70
C LEU A 97 16.21 -25.89 3.85
N ALA A 98 17.37 -26.12 3.22
CA ALA A 98 17.64 -27.35 2.48
C ALA A 98 17.67 -28.58 3.40
N GLN A 99 18.26 -28.45 4.59
CA GLN A 99 18.23 -29.51 5.60
C GLN A 99 16.80 -29.78 6.08
N GLN A 100 16.01 -28.74 6.31
CA GLN A 100 14.60 -28.86 6.68
C GLN A 100 13.77 -29.54 5.58
N ARG A 101 14.01 -29.21 4.30
CA ARG A 101 13.38 -29.86 3.15
C ARG A 101 13.69 -31.35 3.10
N LEU A 102 14.97 -31.72 3.27
CA LEU A 102 15.41 -33.12 3.28
C LEU A 102 14.82 -33.90 4.46
N ALA A 103 14.85 -33.32 5.67
CA ALA A 103 14.25 -33.93 6.86
C ALA A 103 12.73 -34.13 6.71
N THR A 104 12.03 -33.16 6.10
CA THR A 104 10.59 -33.23 5.85
C THR A 104 10.27 -34.28 4.78
N ALA A 105 11.03 -34.32 3.69
CA ALA A 105 10.88 -35.29 2.61
C ALA A 105 11.12 -36.73 3.12
N ALA A 106 12.15 -36.95 3.93
CA ALA A 106 12.45 -38.26 4.52
C ALA A 106 11.35 -38.75 5.47
N ARG A 107 10.70 -37.85 6.24
CA ARG A 107 9.56 -38.20 7.09
C ARG A 107 8.33 -38.60 6.29
N ARG A 108 8.03 -37.90 5.18
CA ARG A 108 6.93 -38.25 4.26
C ARG A 108 7.17 -39.55 3.50
N ALA A 109 8.42 -39.85 3.16
CA ALA A 109 8.77 -41.13 2.54
C ALA A 109 8.66 -42.32 3.51
N ARG A 110 8.68 -42.06 4.82
CA ARG A 110 8.61 -43.08 5.89
C ARG A 110 7.21 -43.31 6.44
N THR A 111 6.17 -42.57 6.02
CA THR A 111 4.80 -42.97 6.34
C THR A 111 4.45 -44.18 5.47
N PRO A 112 4.30 -45.39 6.03
CA PRO A 112 3.78 -46.50 5.26
C PRO A 112 2.32 -46.16 4.95
N HIS A 113 1.92 -46.30 3.69
CA HIS A 113 0.52 -46.38 3.32
C HIS A 113 -0.08 -47.62 4.01
N GLY A 114 -0.54 -47.42 5.24
CA GLY A 114 -1.30 -48.42 5.97
C GLY A 114 -2.78 -48.20 5.73
N ARG A 115 -3.36 -48.94 4.78
CA ARG A 115 -4.65 -49.64 4.96
C ARG A 115 -4.90 -50.57 3.78
N ALA A 116 -4.92 -51.87 4.05
CA ALA A 116 -5.27 -52.92 3.10
C ALA A 116 -6.68 -52.72 2.52
N PRO A 117 -6.91 -53.02 1.23
CA PRO A 117 -8.26 -53.26 0.74
C PRO A 117 -8.75 -54.62 1.23
N SER A 118 -9.94 -54.59 1.82
CA SER A 118 -10.78 -55.71 2.21
C SER A 118 -10.94 -56.77 1.12
N SER A 119 -10.96 -58.03 1.53
CA SER A 119 -11.65 -59.15 0.85
C SER A 119 -12.28 -60.03 1.92
#